data_AF-R7XT58-F1
#
_entry.id   AF-R7XT58-F1
#
_cell.length_a   1.000
_cell.length_b   1.000
_cell.length_c   1.000
_cell.angle_alpha   90.00
_cell.angle_beta   90.00
_cell.angle_gamma   90.00
#
_symmetry.space_group_name_H-M   'P 1'
#
loop_
_entity.id
_entity.type
_entity.pdbx_description
1 polymer ?
#
loop_
_entity_poly.entity_id
_entity_poly.type
_entity_poly.pdbx_seq_one_letter_code
_entity_poly.pdbx_strand_id
1 'polypeptide(L)'
;MMSLVGLMVHPFPEPGPTIRTAMEQLQQATVEPPADEDELRELAQMPRPWDPATCTGQMRSELWAWLDLVAMWVNEQHLWNVTRPGIPECWPAHPHVVHDLAVLACSRYYTSFAVTPAVLEDWHRYGLPGFLERLRDRLGDGCQPGKHQPRPRHERDETHASTRLRRGRKQRYRDDVDRAGELAAVTTEPNENNPDHDDLHERW
;
A
#
# COMPACT_ATOMS: atom_id res chain seq x y z
N MET A 1 8.33 -26.88 12.68
CA MET A 1 9.28 -25.77 12.76
C MET A 1 10.57 -26.31 13.33
N MET A 2 11.68 -26.27 12.58
CA MET A 2 12.97 -26.80 13.05
C MET A 2 13.45 -25.97 14.24
N SER A 3 13.88 -26.64 15.30
CA SER A 3 14.41 -26.02 16.52
C SER A 3 15.76 -25.37 16.20
N LEU A 4 15.78 -24.05 16.01
CA LEU A 4 16.97 -23.24 15.74
C LEU A 4 17.70 -22.88 17.04
N VAL A 5 17.79 -23.83 17.98
CA VAL A 5 18.39 -23.62 19.31
C VAL A 5 19.85 -23.20 19.17
N GLY A 6 20.19 -22.06 19.77
CA GLY A 6 21.56 -21.53 19.83
C GLY A 6 21.91 -20.49 18.76
N LEU A 7 21.00 -20.16 17.83
CA LEU A 7 21.21 -18.99 16.96
C LEU A 7 21.03 -17.69 17.76
N MET A 8 21.94 -16.74 17.57
CA MET A 8 21.80 -15.39 18.13
C MET A 8 20.75 -14.56 17.39
N VAL A 9 20.50 -14.87 16.11
CA VAL A 9 19.53 -14.20 15.23
C VAL A 9 18.90 -15.24 14.32
N HIS A 10 17.57 -15.22 14.19
CA HIS A 10 16.87 -16.07 13.22
C HIS A 10 16.84 -15.41 11.83
N PRO A 11 16.98 -16.20 10.75
CA PRO A 11 16.84 -15.66 9.39
C PRO A 11 15.43 -15.09 9.19
N PHE A 12 15.33 -14.05 8.38
CA PHE A 12 14.03 -13.52 7.97
C PHE A 12 13.26 -14.60 7.18
N PRO A 13 11.94 -14.78 7.42
CA PRO A 13 11.17 -15.80 6.73
C PRO A 13 11.14 -15.60 5.21
N GLU A 14 11.33 -16.68 4.46
CA GLU A 14 11.27 -16.66 3.00
C GLU A 14 9.80 -16.68 2.50
N PRO A 15 9.44 -15.84 1.51
CA PRO A 15 8.13 -15.89 0.88
C PRO A 15 7.94 -17.17 0.07
N GLY A 16 6.69 -17.52 -0.23
CA GLY A 16 6.35 -18.61 -1.15
C GLY A 16 6.83 -18.38 -2.59
N PRO A 17 6.91 -19.44 -3.42
CA PRO A 17 7.45 -19.36 -4.76
C PRO A 17 6.72 -18.35 -5.66
N THR A 18 5.39 -18.25 -5.60
CA THR A 18 4.63 -17.33 -6.45
C THR A 18 4.92 -15.87 -6.10
N ILE A 19 5.12 -15.58 -4.82
CA ILE A 19 5.50 -14.25 -4.33
C ILE A 19 6.92 -13.91 -4.80
N ARG A 20 7.88 -14.83 -4.61
CA ARG A 20 9.26 -14.61 -5.06
C ARG A 20 9.33 -14.28 -6.54
N THR A 21 8.71 -15.10 -7.39
CA THR A 21 8.68 -14.87 -8.84
C THR A 21 8.08 -13.50 -9.19
N ALA A 22 6.97 -13.11 -8.57
CA ALA A 22 6.40 -11.79 -8.84
C ALA A 22 7.30 -10.64 -8.37
N MET A 23 7.93 -10.77 -7.20
CA MET A 23 8.86 -9.77 -6.67
C MET A 23 10.12 -9.63 -7.54
N GLU A 24 10.65 -10.74 -8.05
CA GLU A 24 11.77 -10.79 -8.99
C GLU A 24 11.41 -10.11 -10.31
N GLN A 25 10.25 -10.42 -10.89
CA GLN A 25 9.78 -9.78 -12.13
C GLN A 25 9.57 -8.27 -11.95
N LEU A 26 8.98 -7.84 -10.83
CA LEU A 26 8.80 -6.41 -10.52
C LEU A 26 10.14 -5.69 -10.30
N GLN A 27 11.12 -6.38 -9.72
CA GLN A 27 12.48 -5.86 -9.57
C GLN A 27 13.18 -5.73 -10.92
N GLN A 28 13.06 -6.74 -11.78
CA GLN A 28 13.62 -6.70 -13.13
C GLN A 28 13.04 -5.53 -13.92
N ALA A 29 11.73 -5.30 -13.83
CA ALA A 29 11.07 -4.15 -14.47
C ALA A 29 11.54 -2.78 -13.94
N THR A 30 12.20 -2.72 -12.78
CA THR A 30 12.83 -1.48 -12.29
C THR A 30 14.17 -1.21 -12.98
N VAL A 31 14.88 -2.28 -13.39
CA VAL A 31 16.17 -2.19 -14.09
C VAL A 31 15.96 -2.03 -15.59
N GLU A 32 15.02 -2.79 -16.15
CA GLU A 32 14.62 -2.79 -17.55
C GLU A 32 13.13 -2.45 -17.64
N PRO A 33 12.77 -1.15 -17.66
CA PRO A 33 11.38 -0.73 -17.79
C PRO A 33 10.75 -1.18 -19.12
N PRO A 34 9.42 -1.39 -19.16
CA PRO A 34 8.69 -1.71 -20.38
C PRO A 34 9.03 -0.78 -21.55
N ALA A 35 9.24 -1.35 -22.74
CA ALA A 35 9.62 -0.60 -23.93
C ALA A 35 8.41 -0.02 -24.67
N ASP A 36 7.24 -0.66 -24.54
CA ASP A 36 6.00 -0.27 -25.21
C ASP A 36 4.77 -0.23 -24.29
N GLU A 37 3.64 0.23 -24.83
CA GLU A 37 2.39 0.40 -24.09
C GLU A 37 1.76 -0.93 -23.66
N ASP A 38 1.96 -1.99 -24.45
CA ASP A 38 1.38 -3.30 -24.15
C ASP A 38 2.12 -3.96 -22.98
N GLU A 39 3.46 -3.95 -23.01
CA GLU A 39 4.31 -4.39 -21.90
C GLU A 39 4.03 -3.58 -20.62
N LEU A 40 3.85 -2.26 -20.74
CA LEU A 40 3.51 -1.41 -19.61
C LEU A 40 2.15 -1.78 -19.01
N ARG A 41 1.16 -2.09 -19.86
CA ARG A 41 -0.16 -2.53 -19.41
C ARG A 41 -0.09 -3.89 -18.72
N GLU A 42 0.70 -4.82 -19.22
CA GLU A 42 0.93 -6.12 -18.58
C GLU A 42 1.56 -5.96 -17.20
N LEU A 43 2.63 -5.16 -17.09
CA LEU A 43 3.28 -4.85 -15.81
C LEU A 43 2.32 -4.20 -14.81
N ALA A 44 1.40 -3.35 -15.29
CA ALA A 44 0.40 -2.69 -14.44
C ALA A 44 -0.66 -3.66 -13.89
N GLN A 45 -0.94 -4.78 -14.57
CA GLN A 45 -1.87 -5.81 -14.09
C GLN A 45 -1.22 -6.83 -13.16
N MET A 46 0.11 -6.83 -13.04
CA MET A 46 0.81 -7.75 -12.16
C MET A 46 0.44 -7.52 -10.69
N PRO A 47 0.18 -8.60 -9.92
CA PRO A 47 -0.09 -8.49 -8.50
C PRO A 47 1.12 -7.93 -7.76
N ARG A 48 0.86 -7.06 -6.78
CA ARG A 48 1.87 -6.49 -5.88
C ARG A 48 1.72 -7.16 -4.51
N PRO A 49 2.67 -7.98 -4.05
CA PRO A 49 2.58 -8.62 -2.73
C PRO A 49 2.42 -7.64 -1.55
N TRP A 50 2.92 -6.40 -1.69
CA TRP A 50 2.74 -5.32 -0.73
C TRP A 50 1.37 -4.62 -0.81
N ASP A 51 0.54 -4.96 -1.81
CA ASP A 51 -0.88 -4.65 -1.87
C ASP A 51 -1.68 -5.96 -1.94
N PRO A 52 -2.01 -6.57 -0.77
CA PRO A 52 -2.61 -7.90 -0.69
C PRO A 52 -3.94 -8.06 -1.44
N ALA A 53 -4.62 -6.96 -1.76
CA ALA A 53 -5.87 -7.00 -2.52
C ALA A 53 -5.65 -7.37 -4.00
N THR A 54 -4.45 -7.16 -4.53
CA THR A 54 -4.08 -7.53 -5.90
C THR A 54 -3.71 -9.02 -6.01
N CYS A 55 -3.30 -9.66 -4.92
CA CYS A 55 -3.00 -11.08 -4.89
C CYS A 55 -4.28 -11.93 -4.90
N THR A 56 -4.30 -12.98 -5.71
CA THR A 56 -5.42 -13.93 -5.79
C THR A 56 -4.93 -15.38 -5.75
N GLY A 57 -5.87 -16.33 -5.59
CA GLY A 57 -5.58 -17.77 -5.63
C GLY A 57 -4.44 -18.21 -4.71
N GLN A 58 -3.52 -19.01 -5.27
CA GLN A 58 -2.37 -19.57 -4.58
C GLN A 58 -1.46 -18.48 -3.97
N MET A 59 -1.20 -17.41 -4.72
CA MET A 59 -0.34 -16.32 -4.25
C MET A 59 -0.87 -15.67 -2.99
N ARG A 60 -2.19 -15.46 -2.92
CA ARG A 60 -2.82 -14.89 -1.73
C ARG A 60 -2.69 -15.81 -0.52
N SER A 61 -2.80 -17.13 -0.72
CA SER A 61 -2.58 -18.11 0.34
C SER A 61 -1.13 -18.13 0.83
N GLU A 62 -0.17 -18.07 -0.09
CA GLU A 62 1.25 -17.98 0.24
C GLU A 62 1.56 -16.69 1.00
N LEU A 63 0.90 -15.58 0.65
CA LEU A 63 1.08 -14.30 1.33
C LEU A 63 0.65 -14.40 2.78
N TRP A 64 -0.51 -15.00 3.05
CA TRP A 64 -0.99 -15.18 4.42
C TRP A 64 -0.07 -16.05 5.27
N ALA A 65 0.38 -17.18 4.73
CA ALA A 65 1.34 -18.04 5.43
C ALA A 65 2.66 -17.31 5.71
N TRP A 66 3.15 -16.54 4.75
CA TRP A 66 4.38 -15.79 4.91
C TRP A 66 4.26 -14.64 5.93
N LEU A 67 3.18 -13.84 5.87
CA LEU A 67 2.97 -12.74 6.82
C LEU A 67 2.81 -13.24 8.25
N ASP A 68 2.22 -14.42 8.46
CA ASP A 68 2.15 -15.03 9.79
C ASP A 68 3.54 -15.33 10.37
N LEU A 69 4.42 -15.94 9.56
CA LEU A 69 5.82 -16.17 9.93
C LEU A 69 6.58 -14.86 10.17
N VAL A 70 6.33 -13.83 9.36
CA VAL A 70 6.94 -12.52 9.54
C VAL A 70 6.47 -11.85 10.83
N ALA A 71 5.19 -11.93 11.16
CA ALA A 71 4.66 -11.41 12.42
C ALA A 71 5.34 -12.07 13.63
N MET A 72 5.46 -13.40 13.60
CA MET A 72 6.20 -14.16 14.62
C MET A 72 7.66 -13.71 14.72
N TRP A 73 8.35 -13.63 13.58
CA TRP A 73 9.76 -13.24 13.52
C TRP A 73 9.99 -11.81 14.04
N VAL A 74 9.12 -10.84 13.68
CA VAL A 74 9.23 -9.46 14.18
C VAL A 74 9.03 -9.43 15.69
N ASN A 75 8.02 -10.13 16.22
CA ASN A 75 7.78 -10.19 17.65
C ASN A 75 8.99 -10.78 18.39
N GLU A 76 9.56 -11.87 17.88
CA GLU A 76 10.68 -12.56 18.51
C GLU A 76 12.01 -11.77 18.43
N GLN A 77 12.34 -11.25 17.24
CA GLN A 77 13.66 -10.66 16.97
C GLN A 77 13.76 -9.18 17.33
N HIS A 78 12.63 -8.46 17.38
CA HIS A 78 12.63 -7.00 17.57
C HIS A 78 11.83 -6.50 18.77
N LEU A 79 10.94 -7.31 19.35
CA LEU A 79 10.03 -6.86 20.41
C LEU A 79 10.27 -7.59 21.73
N TRP A 80 11.28 -7.13 22.47
CA TRP A 80 11.56 -7.62 23.83
C TRP A 80 10.90 -6.79 24.94
N ASN A 81 10.42 -5.59 24.61
CA ASN A 81 9.80 -4.71 25.60
C ASN A 81 8.33 -5.11 25.84
N VAL A 82 8.06 -5.73 26.98
CA VAL A 82 6.71 -6.13 27.43
C VAL A 82 5.70 -4.98 27.54
N THR A 83 6.17 -3.72 27.57
CA THR A 83 5.28 -2.54 27.64
C THR A 83 4.78 -2.08 26.27
N ARG A 84 5.42 -2.49 25.16
CA ARG A 84 4.89 -2.24 23.81
C ARG A 84 4.17 -3.49 23.32
N PRO A 85 2.87 -3.40 22.96
CA PRO A 85 2.17 -4.54 22.41
C PRO A 85 2.85 -4.97 21.10
N GLY A 86 3.15 -6.27 21.00
CA GLY A 86 3.62 -6.87 19.76
C GLY A 86 2.53 -6.90 18.68
N ILE A 87 2.87 -7.44 17.52
CA ILE A 87 1.88 -7.79 16.51
C ILE A 87 0.95 -8.83 17.14
N PRO A 88 -0.36 -8.54 17.32
CA PRO A 88 -1.26 -9.45 18.03
C PRO A 88 -1.63 -10.66 17.15
N GLU A 89 -1.99 -11.77 17.77
CA GLU A 89 -2.49 -12.97 17.06
C GLU A 89 -3.72 -12.65 16.18
N CYS A 90 -4.52 -11.66 16.59
CA CYS A 90 -5.67 -11.21 15.81
C CYS A 90 -5.31 -10.23 14.68
N TRP A 91 -4.03 -10.06 14.31
CA TRP A 91 -3.61 -9.21 13.19
C TRP A 91 -4.40 -9.44 11.88
N PRO A 92 -4.82 -10.68 11.51
CA PRO A 92 -5.60 -10.89 10.28
C PRO A 92 -7.00 -10.24 10.34
N ALA A 93 -7.52 -10.00 11.54
CA ALA A 93 -8.80 -9.31 11.75
C ALA A 93 -8.69 -7.77 11.62
N HIS A 94 -7.48 -7.23 11.47
CA HIS A 94 -7.23 -5.80 11.36
C HIS A 94 -6.73 -5.44 9.96
N PRO A 95 -7.60 -5.00 9.02
CA PRO A 95 -7.20 -4.73 7.64
C PRO A 95 -6.00 -3.77 7.52
N HIS A 96 -5.94 -2.74 8.37
CA HIS A 96 -4.81 -1.81 8.38
C HIS A 96 -3.48 -2.47 8.77
N VAL A 97 -3.51 -3.46 9.68
CA VAL A 97 -2.31 -4.24 10.04
C VAL A 97 -1.94 -5.16 8.89
N VAL A 98 -2.90 -5.79 8.22
CA VAL A 98 -2.65 -6.63 7.04
C VAL A 98 -1.92 -5.85 5.94
N HIS A 99 -2.39 -4.65 5.61
CA HIS A 99 -1.74 -3.78 4.62
C HIS A 99 -0.33 -3.36 5.07
N ASP A 100 -0.20 -2.83 6.29
CA ASP A 100 1.07 -2.32 6.79
C ASP A 100 2.12 -3.45 6.97
N LEU A 101 1.71 -4.65 7.39
CA LEU A 101 2.56 -5.82 7.56
C LEU A 101 3.05 -6.36 6.21
N ALA A 102 2.20 -6.33 5.17
CA ALA A 102 2.60 -6.71 3.82
C ALA A 102 3.71 -5.80 3.27
N VAL A 103 3.59 -4.48 3.46
CA VAL A 103 4.63 -3.51 3.10
C VAL A 103 5.91 -3.74 3.91
N LEU A 104 5.79 -3.96 5.23
CA LEU A 104 6.94 -4.24 6.10
C LEU A 104 7.70 -5.50 5.67
N ALA A 105 6.98 -6.58 5.38
CA ALA A 105 7.54 -7.86 4.94
C ALA A 105 8.24 -7.72 3.58
N CYS A 106 7.57 -7.11 2.60
CA CYS A 106 8.12 -6.93 1.25
C CYS A 106 9.33 -6.01 1.26
N SER A 107 9.29 -4.89 1.99
CA SER A 107 10.43 -3.98 2.11
C SER A 107 11.62 -4.67 2.78
N ARG A 108 11.39 -5.46 3.84
CA ARG A 108 12.46 -6.25 4.49
C ARG A 108 13.05 -7.29 3.54
N TYR A 109 12.20 -7.95 2.75
CA TYR A 109 12.65 -8.90 1.74
C TYR A 109 13.49 -8.20 0.68
N TYR A 110 13.05 -7.05 0.15
CA TYR A 110 13.80 -6.32 -0.87
C TYR A 110 15.20 -5.90 -0.42
N THR A 111 15.45 -5.74 0.88
CA THR A 111 16.80 -5.46 1.38
C THR A 111 17.77 -6.62 1.15
N SER A 112 17.31 -7.85 0.88
CA SER A 112 18.20 -8.99 0.56
C SER A 112 18.88 -8.85 -0.81
N PHE A 113 18.34 -8.01 -1.69
CA PHE A 113 18.93 -7.70 -3.00
C PHE A 113 19.87 -6.48 -2.95
N ALA A 114 19.94 -5.78 -1.80
CA ALA A 114 20.75 -4.59 -1.67
C ALA A 114 22.25 -4.92 -1.66
N VAL A 115 23.03 -4.20 -2.46
CA VAL A 115 24.50 -4.34 -2.52
C VAL A 115 25.19 -3.64 -1.35
N THR A 116 24.51 -2.67 -0.72
CA THR A 116 25.02 -1.91 0.42
C THR A 116 24.05 -2.02 1.60
N PRO A 117 24.50 -1.81 2.85
CA PRO A 117 23.63 -1.92 4.02
C PRO A 117 22.59 -0.80 4.13
N ALA A 118 22.67 0.25 3.31
CA ALA A 118 21.86 1.46 3.43
C ALA A 118 20.35 1.17 3.46
N VAL A 119 19.86 0.30 2.60
CA VAL A 119 18.42 -0.03 2.54
C VAL A 119 17.96 -0.81 3.79
N LEU A 120 18.82 -1.69 4.31
CA LEU A 120 18.53 -2.42 5.55
C LEU A 120 18.63 -1.50 6.78
N GLU A 121 19.54 -0.54 6.77
CA GLU A 121 19.64 0.51 7.78
C GLU A 121 18.37 1.38 7.79
N ASP A 122 17.89 1.80 6.63
CA ASP A 122 16.64 2.56 6.49
C ASP A 122 15.43 1.77 6.96
N TRP A 123 15.39 0.46 6.68
CA TRP A 123 14.36 -0.41 7.21
C TRP A 123 14.35 -0.44 8.74
N HIS A 124 15.51 -0.53 9.38
CA HIS A 124 15.64 -0.48 10.85
C HIS A 124 15.36 0.90 11.43
N ARG A 125 15.72 1.98 10.71
CA ARG A 125 15.57 3.36 11.20
C ARG A 125 14.15 3.89 11.03
N TYR A 126 13.48 3.54 9.94
CA TYR A 126 12.21 4.14 9.53
C TYR A 126 11.10 3.11 9.32
N GLY A 127 11.38 2.03 8.60
CA GLY A 127 10.37 1.02 8.21
C GLY A 127 9.73 0.34 9.40
N LEU A 128 10.54 -0.39 10.18
CA LEU A 128 10.08 -1.12 11.36
C LEU A 128 9.56 -0.18 12.47
N PRO A 129 10.29 0.88 12.89
CA PRO A 129 9.77 1.78 13.93
C PRO A 129 8.45 2.45 13.55
N GLY A 130 8.32 2.91 12.30
CA GLY A 130 7.10 3.54 11.80
C GLY A 130 5.92 2.56 11.74
N PHE A 131 6.15 1.30 11.38
CA PHE A 131 5.13 0.25 11.46
C PHE A 131 4.65 0.06 12.91
N LEU A 132 5.57 -0.10 13.86
CA LEU A 132 5.24 -0.37 15.26
C LEU A 132 4.50 0.80 15.92
N GLU A 133 4.84 2.03 15.55
CA GLU A 133 4.11 3.22 15.98
C GLU A 133 2.67 3.23 15.46
N ARG A 134 2.47 3.02 14.14
CA ARG A 134 1.12 2.96 13.56
C ARG A 134 0.29 1.81 14.12
N LEU A 135 0.93 0.66 14.40
CA LEU A 135 0.29 -0.49 15.03
C LEU A 135 -0.27 -0.11 16.40
N ARG A 136 0.58 0.46 17.27
CA ARG A 136 0.18 0.93 18.60
C ARG A 136 -0.97 1.93 18.51
N ASP A 137 -0.84 2.94 17.64
CA ASP A 137 -1.77 4.06 17.58
C ASP A 137 -3.14 3.64 17.00
N ARG A 138 -3.17 2.70 16.05
CA ARG A 138 -4.40 2.28 15.36
C ARG A 138 -5.15 1.15 16.07
N LEU A 139 -4.47 0.28 16.80
CA LEU A 139 -5.13 -0.80 17.56
C LEU A 139 -5.90 -0.25 18.77
N GLY A 140 -5.30 0.69 19.50
CA GLY A 140 -5.89 1.28 20.71
C GLY A 140 -6.33 0.24 21.75
N ASP A 141 -7.27 0.61 22.62
CA ASP A 141 -7.77 -0.26 23.71
C ASP A 141 -8.73 -1.37 23.25
N GLY A 142 -9.22 -1.29 22.01
CA GLY A 142 -10.16 -2.28 21.44
C GLY A 142 -9.53 -3.61 21.04
N CYS A 143 -8.19 -3.70 21.11
CA CYS A 143 -7.41 -4.88 20.77
C CYS A 143 -6.65 -5.43 21.99
N GLN A 144 -7.36 -5.61 23.11
CA GLN A 144 -6.82 -6.24 24.32
C GLN A 144 -7.30 -7.70 24.45
N PRO A 145 -6.51 -8.59 25.07
CA PRO A 145 -6.95 -9.94 25.40
C PRO A 145 -8.30 -9.94 26.13
N GLY A 146 -9.26 -10.71 25.63
CA GLY A 146 -10.62 -10.80 26.19
C GLY A 146 -11.55 -9.61 25.90
N LYS A 147 -11.07 -8.55 25.23
CA LYS A 147 -11.87 -7.36 24.84
C LYS A 147 -11.80 -7.04 23.35
N HIS A 148 -11.38 -8.00 22.52
CA HIS A 148 -11.20 -7.79 21.10
C HIS A 148 -12.53 -7.38 20.43
N GLN A 149 -12.53 -6.21 19.80
CA GLN A 149 -13.65 -5.71 18.99
C GLN A 149 -13.26 -5.81 17.50
N PRO A 150 -13.90 -6.69 16.70
CA PRO A 150 -13.51 -6.91 15.31
C PRO A 150 -13.68 -5.67 14.41
N ARG A 151 -14.71 -4.85 14.69
CA ARG A 151 -15.02 -3.63 13.93
C ARG A 151 -15.49 -2.52 14.88
N PRO A 152 -14.58 -1.87 15.63
CA PRO A 152 -14.97 -0.88 16.64
C PRO A 152 -15.68 0.34 16.03
N ARG A 153 -15.51 0.58 14.72
CA ARG A 153 -16.16 1.67 13.97
C ARG A 153 -17.43 1.25 13.21
N HIS A 154 -17.90 0.00 13.37
CA HIS A 154 -18.98 -0.58 12.56
C HIS A 154 -20.22 0.31 12.45
N GLU A 155 -20.78 0.75 13.58
CA GLU A 155 -21.99 1.59 13.59
C GLU A 155 -21.78 2.92 12.85
N ARG A 156 -20.61 3.54 13.01
CA ARG A 156 -20.26 4.77 12.30
C ARG A 156 -20.08 4.52 10.80
N ASP A 157 -19.54 3.37 10.42
CA ASP A 157 -19.39 2.95 9.02
C ASP A 157 -20.75 2.69 8.36
N GLU A 158 -21.65 1.99 9.03
CA GLU A 158 -23.03 1.78 8.57
C GLU A 158 -23.82 3.09 8.48
N THR A 159 -23.67 3.95 9.48
CA THR A 159 -24.25 5.29 9.47
C THR A 159 -23.71 6.07 8.27
N HIS A 160 -22.39 6.10 8.06
CA HIS A 160 -21.77 6.74 6.91
C HIS A 160 -22.32 6.20 5.58
N ALA A 161 -22.47 4.88 5.48
CA ALA A 161 -22.98 4.20 4.29
C ALA A 161 -24.45 4.56 3.99
N SER A 162 -25.26 4.76 5.02
CA SER A 162 -26.71 4.97 4.93
C SER A 162 -27.14 6.44 4.82
N THR A 163 -26.28 7.41 5.18
CA THR A 163 -26.61 8.85 5.19
C THR A 163 -27.19 9.34 3.84
N ARG A 164 -28.27 10.11 3.89
CA ARG A 164 -28.89 10.77 2.70
C ARG A 164 -27.86 11.60 1.91
N LEU A 165 -26.96 12.31 2.60
CA LEU A 165 -25.85 13.05 1.99
C LEU A 165 -24.95 12.17 1.13
N ARG A 166 -24.69 10.92 1.52
CA ARG A 166 -23.91 9.95 0.72
C ARG A 166 -24.69 9.52 -0.51
N ARG A 167 -25.99 9.23 -0.39
CA ARG A 167 -26.85 8.89 -1.54
C ARG A 167 -26.90 10.03 -2.57
N GLY A 168 -26.95 11.28 -2.10
CA GLY A 168 -26.91 12.47 -2.95
C GLY A 168 -25.54 12.78 -3.58
N ARG A 169 -24.46 12.11 -3.18
CA ARG A 169 -23.14 12.32 -3.81
C ARG A 169 -23.13 11.91 -5.28
N LYS A 170 -23.85 10.85 -5.66
CA LYS A 170 -23.93 10.42 -7.07
C LYS A 170 -24.43 11.55 -7.99
N GLN A 171 -25.40 12.33 -7.54
CA GLN A 171 -25.88 13.47 -8.32
C GLN A 171 -24.82 14.57 -8.37
N ARG A 172 -24.24 14.94 -7.21
CA ARG A 172 -23.16 15.94 -7.17
C ARG A 172 -21.96 15.58 -8.05
N TYR A 173 -21.62 14.30 -8.15
CA TYR A 173 -20.55 13.84 -9.04
C TYR A 173 -20.90 14.05 -10.52
N ARG A 174 -22.15 13.82 -10.91
CA ARG A 174 -22.60 14.08 -12.29
C ARG A 174 -22.59 15.58 -12.58
N ASP A 175 -23.20 16.37 -11.69
CA ASP A 175 -23.26 17.83 -11.83
C ASP A 175 -21.86 18.45 -11.97
N ASP A 176 -20.88 17.91 -11.24
CA ASP A 176 -19.47 18.30 -11.31
C ASP A 176 -18.83 17.94 -12.65
N VAL A 177 -19.01 16.70 -13.12
CA VAL A 177 -18.49 16.24 -14.43
C VAL A 177 -19.09 17.06 -15.57
N ASP A 178 -20.39 17.30 -15.55
CA ASP A 178 -21.09 18.07 -16.58
C ASP A 178 -20.55 19.50 -16.62
N ARG A 179 -20.45 20.16 -15.47
CA ARG A 179 -19.92 21.53 -15.36
C ARG A 179 -18.44 21.62 -15.74
N ALA A 180 -17.63 20.64 -15.39
CA ALA A 180 -16.22 20.57 -15.80
C ALA A 180 -16.10 20.43 -17.33
N GLY A 181 -16.98 19.65 -17.96
CA GLY A 181 -17.08 19.53 -19.41
C GLY A 181 -17.45 20.85 -20.08
N GLU A 182 -18.44 21.57 -19.54
CA GLU A 182 -18.83 22.91 -20.01
C GLU A 182 -17.67 23.91 -19.92
N LEU A 183 -16.95 23.93 -18.79
CA LEU A 183 -15.76 24.78 -18.63
C LEU A 183 -14.67 24.45 -19.65
N ALA A 184 -14.39 23.16 -19.85
CA ALA A 184 -13.38 22.73 -20.81
C ALA A 184 -13.73 23.18 -22.24
N ALA A 185 -15.01 23.06 -22.63
CA ALA A 185 -15.50 23.52 -23.94
C ALA A 185 -15.34 25.04 -24.11
N VAL A 186 -15.71 25.84 -23.10
CA VAL A 186 -15.53 27.31 -23.14
C VAL A 186 -14.06 27.71 -23.25
N THR A 187 -13.14 26.96 -22.62
CA THR A 187 -11.70 27.23 -22.74
C THR A 187 -11.05 26.76 -24.05
N THR A 188 -11.71 25.90 -24.82
CA THR A 188 -11.19 25.38 -26.09
C THR A 188 -11.77 26.05 -27.33
N GLU A 189 -12.79 26.90 -27.19
CA GLU A 189 -13.21 27.78 -28.29
C GLU A 189 -12.07 28.77 -28.63
N PRO A 190 -11.58 28.82 -29.89
CA PRO A 190 -10.61 29.82 -30.30
C PRO A 190 -11.24 31.20 -30.12
N ASN A 191 -10.49 32.14 -29.56
CA ASN A 191 -10.90 33.54 -29.52
C ASN A 191 -10.94 34.09 -30.95
N GLU A 192 -12.05 33.89 -31.68
CA GLU A 192 -12.28 34.41 -33.03
C GLU A 192 -12.41 35.95 -33.08
N ASN A 193 -12.21 36.64 -31.95
CA ASN A 193 -12.25 38.11 -31.84
C ASN A 193 -10.88 38.72 -31.54
N ASN A 194 -9.81 38.31 -32.23
CA ASN A 194 -8.66 39.19 -32.41
C ASN A 194 -8.65 39.69 -33.86
N PRO A 195 -9.18 40.89 -34.15
CA PRO A 195 -9.02 41.47 -35.48
C PRO A 195 -7.52 41.69 -35.71
N ASP A 196 -7.07 41.31 -36.91
CA ASP A 196 -5.73 41.54 -37.45
C ASP A 196 -5.14 42.86 -36.96
N HIS A 197 -4.00 42.77 -36.30
CA HIS A 197 -3.12 43.92 -36.12
C HIS A 197 -2.23 44.01 -37.37
N ASP A 198 -2.85 44.24 -38.53
CA ASP A 198 -2.18 44.59 -39.78
C ASP A 198 -2.37 46.10 -40.00
N ASP A 199 -1.38 46.89 -39.56
CA ASP A 199 -0.97 48.18 -40.14
C ASP A 199 -0.10 48.98 -39.15
N LEU A 200 1.20 48.69 -39.10
CA LEU A 200 2.21 49.65 -38.64
C LEU A 200 3.51 49.48 -39.45
N HIS A 201 3.41 49.48 -40.78
CA HIS A 201 4.57 49.67 -41.66
C HIS A 201 4.25 50.61 -42.81
N GLU A 202 3.66 51.77 -42.53
CA GLU A 202 3.70 52.92 -43.45
C GLU A 202 3.43 54.23 -42.69
N ARG A 203 4.48 54.82 -42.10
CA ARG A 203 4.77 56.27 -42.09
C ARG A 203 5.88 56.62 -41.08
N TRP A 204 6.93 57.23 -41.65
CA TRP A 204 8.10 57.90 -41.06
C TRP A 204 9.32 57.01 -40.77
#